data_AF-A0A7C6YT01-F1
#
_entry.id   AF-A0A7C6YT01-F1
#
_cell.length_a   1.000
_cell.length_b   1.000
_cell.length_c   1.000
_cell.angle_alpha   90.00
_cell.angle_beta   90.00
_cell.angle_gamma   90.00
#
_symmetry.space_group_name_H-M   'P 1'
#
loop_
_entity.id
_entity.type
_entity.pdbx_description
1 polymer ?
#
loop_
_entity_poly.entity_id
_entity_poly.type
_entity_poly.pdbx_seq_one_letter_code
_entity_poly.pdbx_strand_id
1 'polypeptide(L)' 'MHCLFCQTEVGHDVLTIWGEAICSDCEAYLVELSAEKPNYEQAIRIFRYLWQKHYFYDQSRHLPESEPL' A
#
# COMPACT_ATOMS: atom_id res chain seq x y z
N MET A 1 9.06 -8.68 -7.33
CA MET A 1 7.98 -8.32 -6.37
C MET A 1 6.67 -8.22 -7.15
N HIS A 2 5.50 -8.13 -6.52
CA HIS A 2 4.23 -8.01 -7.25
C HIS A 2 3.60 -6.64 -7.05
N CYS A 3 2.97 -6.10 -8.10
CA CYS A 3 2.20 -4.87 -8.00
C CYS A 3 1.00 -5.05 -7.07
N LEU A 4 0.82 -4.13 -6.13
CA LEU A 4 -0.25 -4.13 -5.15
C LEU A 4 -1.65 -4.20 -5.78
N PHE A 5 -1.84 -3.55 -6.93
CA PHE A 5 -3.14 -3.40 -7.58
C PHE A 5 -3.47 -4.54 -8.54
N CYS A 6 -2.56 -4.83 -9.49
CA CYS A 6 -2.82 -5.81 -10.54
C CYS A 6 -2.15 -7.18 -10.31
N GLN A 7 -1.35 -7.32 -9.25
CA GLN A 7 -0.61 -8.55 -8.92
C GLN A 7 0.39 -9.02 -10.00
N THR A 8 0.65 -8.20 -11.02
CA THR A 8 1.70 -8.46 -12.02
C THR A 8 3.08 -8.40 -11.38
N GLU A 9 3.98 -9.28 -11.81
CA GLU A 9 5.39 -9.24 -11.40
C GLU A 9 6.06 -7.95 -11.90
N VAL A 10 6.79 -7.28 -11.01
CA VAL A 10 7.49 -6.04 -11.30
C VAL A 10 8.96 -6.09 -10.85
N GLY A 11 9.79 -5.35 -11.59
CA GLY A 11 11.20 -5.14 -11.30
C GLY A 11 11.45 -4.08 -10.22
N HIS A 12 12.69 -3.59 -10.16
CA HIS A 12 13.14 -2.67 -9.11
C HIS A 12 12.82 -1.19 -9.38
N ASP A 13 12.58 -0.81 -10.63
CA ASP A 13 12.28 0.59 -11.04
C ASP A 13 10.77 0.85 -11.03
N VAL A 14 10.15 0.71 -9.86
CA VAL A 14 8.72 0.95 -9.65
C VAL A 14 8.44 1.82 -8.45
N LEU A 15 7.30 2.51 -8.47
CA LEU A 15 6.83 3.27 -7.33
C LEU A 15 6.65 2.33 -6.14
N THR A 16 7.28 2.66 -5.01
CA THR A 16 7.18 1.86 -3.78
C THR A 16 6.57 2.72 -2.67
N ILE A 17 5.50 2.23 -2.04
CA ILE A 17 4.81 2.92 -0.94
C ILE A 17 4.72 1.94 0.23
N TRP A 18 5.30 2.32 1.38
CA TRP A 18 5.34 1.47 2.60
C TRP A 18 5.83 0.03 2.35
N GLY A 19 6.79 -0.14 1.45
CA GLY A 19 7.37 -1.44 1.11
C GLY A 19 6.59 -2.26 0.07
N GLU A 20 5.46 -1.75 -0.43
CA GLU A 20 4.65 -2.41 -1.46
C GLU A 20 4.88 -1.75 -2.82
N ALA A 21 4.91 -2.56 -3.88
CA ALA A 21 5.21 -2.14 -5.25
C ALA A 21 3.97 -1.67 -6.00
N ILE A 22 4.09 -0.66 -6.87
CA ILE A 22 3.04 -0.25 -7.82
C ILE A 22 3.68 -0.15 -9.21
N CYS A 23 3.19 -0.93 -10.18
CA CYS A 23 3.68 -0.85 -11.56
C CYS A 23 3.33 0.50 -12.21
N SER A 24 4.08 0.91 -13.24
CA SER A 24 3.87 2.17 -13.94
C SER A 24 2.47 2.34 -14.52
N ASP A 25 1.85 1.25 -15.00
CA ASP A 25 0.47 1.31 -15.51
C ASP A 25 -0.54 1.64 -14.41
N CYS A 26 -0.39 1.01 -13.24
CA CYS A 26 -1.23 1.30 -12.08
C CYS A 26 -0.93 2.69 -11.49
N GLU A 27 0.32 3.14 -11.51
CA GLU A 27 0.71 4.49 -11.11
C GLU A 27 0.03 5.54 -12.00
N ALA A 28 0.15 5.41 -13.33
CA ALA A 28 -0.50 6.31 -14.28
C ALA A 28 -2.03 6.31 -14.09
N TYR A 29 -2.62 5.13 -13.92
CA TYR A 29 -4.04 4.99 -13.60
C TYR A 29 -4.44 5.75 -12.34
N LEU A 30 -3.64 5.66 -11.27
CA LEU A 30 -3.89 6.34 -10.00
C LEU A 30 -3.80 7.86 -10.11
N VAL A 31 -2.85 8.38 -10.90
CA VAL A 31 -2.71 9.83 -11.15
C VAL A 31 -3.97 10.39 -11.83
N GLU A 32 -4.60 9.61 -12.70
CA GLU A 32 -5.82 9.98 -13.41
C GLU A 32 -7.12 9.64 -12.64
N LEU A 33 -7.01 9.04 -11.45
CA LEU A 33 -8.15 8.53 -10.71
C LEU A 33 -8.86 9.64 -9.95
N SER A 34 -10.07 10.02 -10.39
CA SER A 34 -10.93 10.97 -9.69
C SER A 34 -12.04 10.28 -8.91
N ALA A 35 -12.62 10.97 -7.92
CA ALA A 35 -13.69 10.45 -7.06
C ALA A 35 -14.96 10.01 -7.82
N GLU A 36 -15.14 10.50 -9.05
CA GLU A 36 -16.27 10.18 -9.92
C GLU A 36 -16.07 8.86 -10.67
N LYS A 37 -14.85 8.32 -10.71
CA LYS A 37 -14.55 7.07 -11.42
C LYS A 37 -14.95 5.86 -10.57
N PRO A 38 -15.52 4.80 -11.17
CA PRO A 38 -16.09 3.67 -10.44
C PRO A 38 -15.08 2.89 -9.60
N ASN A 39 -13.80 2.88 -9.98
CA ASN A 39 -12.77 2.15 -9.21
C ASN A 39 -12.00 3.04 -8.22
N TYR A 40 -12.43 4.29 -8.01
CA TYR A 40 -11.87 5.17 -6.97
C TYR A 40 -11.99 4.53 -5.58
N GLU A 41 -13.17 4.04 -5.24
CA GLU A 41 -13.45 3.35 -3.97
C GLU A 41 -12.54 2.14 -3.75
N GLN A 42 -12.23 1.40 -4.82
CA GLN A 42 -11.33 0.26 -4.74
C GLN A 42 -9.90 0.70 -4.38
N ALA A 43 -9.40 1.75 -5.02
CA ALA A 43 -8.08 2.30 -4.70
C ALA A 43 -8.00 2.83 -3.26
N ILE A 44 -9.03 3.55 -2.80
CA ILE A 44 -9.11 4.04 -1.42
C ILE A 44 -9.11 2.89 -0.41
N ARG A 45 -9.83 1.79 -0.69
CA ARG A 45 -9.82 0.60 0.18
C ARG A 45 -8.43 -0.02 0.28
N ILE A 46 -7.72 -0.13 -0.84
CA ILE A 46 -6.35 -0.66 -0.88
C ILE A 46 -5.41 0.24 -0.06
N PHE A 47 -5.43 1.55 -0.28
CA PHE A 47 -4.60 2.48 0.50
C PHE A 47 -4.95 2.51 1.98
N ARG A 48 -6.24 2.43 2.34
CA ARG A 48 -6.67 2.34 3.73
C ARG A 48 -6.13 1.08 4.40
N TYR A 49 -6.20 -0.06 3.71
CA TYR A 49 -5.64 -1.32 4.22
C TYR A 49 -4.13 -1.20 4.44
N LEU A 50 -3.39 -0.63 3.48
CA LEU A 50 -1.96 -0.40 3.62
C LEU A 50 -1.62 0.50 4.80
N TRP A 51 -2.34 1.62 4.93
CA TRP A 51 -2.14 2.55 6.04
C TRP A 51 -2.39 1.88 7.38
N GLN A 52 -3.49 1.11 7.52
CA GLN A 52 -3.79 0.36 8.73
C GLN A 52 -2.69 -0.66 9.05
N LYS A 53 -2.27 -1.45 8.06
CA LYS A 53 -1.19 -2.45 8.21
C LYS A 53 0.09 -1.78 8.71
N HIS A 54 0.48 -0.66 8.12
CA HIS A 54 1.70 0.06 8.51
C HIS A 54 1.57 0.72 9.89
N TYR A 55 0.44 1.37 10.17
CA TYR A 55 0.15 1.99 11.46
C TYR A 55 0.23 0.97 12.62
N PHE A 56 -0.37 -0.21 12.45
CA PHE A 56 -0.28 -1.28 13.45
C PHE A 56 1.13 -1.86 13.57
N TYR A 57 1.85 -2.01 12.45
CA TYR A 57 3.24 -2.44 12.47
C TYR A 57 4.10 -1.47 13.30
N ASP A 58 3.98 -0.16 13.07
CA ASP A 58 4.72 0.84 13.83
C ASP A 58 4.30 0.89 15.30
N GLN A 59 3.01 0.79 15.62
CA GLN A 59 2.56 0.71 17.01
C GLN A 59 3.10 -0.54 17.74
N SER A 60 3.13 -1.70 17.08
CA SER A 60 3.68 -2.93 17.68
C SER A 60 5.18 -2.82 17.99
N ARG A 61 5.91 -1.97 17.26
CA ARG A 61 7.33 -1.68 17.53
C ARG A 61 7.54 -0.73 18.71
N HIS A 62 6.51 -0.01 19.12
CA HIS A 62 6.54 0.92 20.25
C HIS A 62 5.98 0.34 21.56
N LEU A 63 5.52 -0.91 21.55
CA LEU A 63 5.28 -1.62 22.81
C LEU A 63 6.65 -1.99 23.39
N PRO A 64 7.03 -1.47 24.59
CA PRO A 64 8.21 -1.99 25.26
C PRO A 64 7.98 -3.48 25.49
N GLU A 65 9.00 -4.30 25.19
CA GLU A 65 9.05 -5.68 25.65
C GLU A 65 8.69 -5.67 27.13
N SER A 66 7.52 -6.23 27.46
CA SER A 66 7.09 -6.38 28.84
C SER A 66 8.21 -7.09 29.58
N GLU A 67 8.85 -6.41 30.53
CA GLU A 67 9.81 -7.06 31.42
C GLU A 67 9.10 -8.25 32.08
N PRO A 68 9.69 -9.46 32.02
CA PRO A 68 9.10 -10.61 32.65
C PRO A 68 9.12 -10.41 34.18
N LEU A 69 7.94 -10.43 34.78
CA LEU A 69 7.74 -10.58 36.23
C LEU A 69 8.05 -12.01 36.69
#